data_AF-A0A961IYT2-F1
#
_entry.id   AF-A0A961IYT2-F1
#
_cell.length_a   1.000
_cell.length_b   1.000
_cell.length_c   1.000
_cell.angle_alpha   90.00
_cell.angle_beta   90.00
_cell.angle_gamma   90.00
#
_symmetry.space_group_name_H-M   'P 1'
#
loop_
_entity.id
_entity.type
_entity.pdbx_description
1 polymer ?
#
loop_
_entity_poly.entity_id
_entity_poly.type
_entity_poly.pdbx_seq_one_letter_code
_entity_poly.pdbx_strand_id
1 'polypeptide(L)'
;MTEAQSHLFYISRASRPFLDRAEGIYMWDRAGKRYIDGTSGAMVSNIGHSNPRVLAKMKAQMDRSTFGYRLHFRTEPSENLATKISQMMPEGLDRVFFVSGGSEAVESAIKLARQYKMTQGEASRWKVISRYPSYHGCTLGALDLTGYDPLREPFSPMMRGMPKIPAPATYLDRDNLTEEERGIKYAEMLRDRIVAEGPDTVLAFLMEPIGGASTGALVAPDSYYGRIREICDEFGILLIYDEVMTGVGRTGAFIAADHWGITPDIVALSKGLGSGYAPLGAAVAGRRIVDPVLDSGGFLHGYTYSGNPLACSAGLAVLEELEEQNLIANAAAMGDVLLARLRGLKDRYPFIGDVRGKGLLTAFEFVSDRDTMEPLPVGLNAHSRVVELAYERGLITYSRRT
;
A
#
# COMPACT_ATOMS: atom_id res chain seq x y z
N MET A 1 -0.49 -12.63 -38.99
CA MET A 1 -1.82 -12.91 -38.41
C MET A 1 -2.38 -11.58 -37.98
N THR A 2 -3.55 -11.19 -38.49
CA THR A 2 -4.26 -10.00 -37.99
C THR A 2 -4.45 -10.18 -36.49
N GLU A 3 -4.00 -9.23 -35.66
CA GLU A 3 -4.33 -9.25 -34.23
C GLU A 3 -5.87 -9.33 -34.15
N ALA A 4 -6.37 -10.46 -33.68
CA ALA A 4 -7.81 -10.63 -33.48
C ALA A 4 -8.30 -9.48 -32.59
N GLN A 5 -9.47 -8.94 -32.90
CA GLN A 5 -10.05 -7.85 -32.12
C GLN A 5 -10.16 -8.27 -30.65
N SER A 6 -9.48 -7.55 -29.75
CA SER A 6 -9.62 -7.78 -28.32
C SER A 6 -11.03 -7.40 -27.86
N HIS A 7 -11.68 -8.29 -27.13
CA HIS A 7 -12.94 -8.00 -26.42
C HIS A 7 -12.71 -7.42 -25.02
N LEU A 8 -11.45 -7.33 -24.56
CA LEU A 8 -11.08 -6.62 -23.33
C LEU A 8 -10.90 -5.14 -23.63
N PHE A 9 -11.46 -4.29 -22.77
CA PHE A 9 -11.12 -2.87 -22.73
C PHE A 9 -9.85 -2.69 -21.87
N TYR A 10 -8.87 -1.94 -22.38
CA TYR A 10 -7.63 -1.65 -21.67
C TYR A 10 -7.59 -0.20 -21.22
N ILE A 11 -6.79 0.07 -20.18
CA ILE A 11 -6.58 1.43 -19.64
C ILE A 11 -5.92 2.35 -20.70
N SER A 12 -5.11 1.79 -21.59
CA SER A 12 -4.51 2.52 -22.70
C SER A 12 -4.48 1.68 -23.99
N ARG A 13 -4.17 2.32 -25.11
CA ARG A 13 -3.97 1.66 -26.41
C ARG A 13 -2.57 1.05 -26.57
N ALA A 14 -1.67 1.23 -25.59
CA ALA A 14 -0.33 0.66 -25.66
C ALA A 14 -0.42 -0.87 -25.57
N SER A 15 0.12 -1.56 -26.58
CA SER A 15 0.17 -3.02 -26.59
C SER A 15 1.36 -3.52 -25.78
N ARG A 16 1.15 -4.60 -25.03
CA ARG A 16 2.19 -5.37 -24.34
C ARG A 16 2.06 -6.83 -24.80
N PRO A 17 3.16 -7.60 -24.84
CA PRO A 17 3.10 -8.98 -25.27
C PRO A 17 2.27 -9.83 -24.31
N PHE A 18 1.70 -10.91 -24.84
CA PHE A 18 0.97 -11.88 -24.03
C PHE A 18 1.93 -12.60 -23.08
N LEU A 19 1.59 -12.59 -21.79
CA LEU A 19 2.24 -13.42 -20.78
C LEU A 19 1.93 -14.90 -21.05
N ASP A 20 2.97 -15.73 -21.04
CA ASP A 20 2.86 -17.19 -21.19
C ASP A 20 3.00 -17.91 -19.84
N ARG A 21 4.09 -17.62 -19.11
CA ARG A 21 4.35 -18.19 -17.78
C ARG A 21 5.17 -17.26 -16.90
N ALA A 22 5.15 -17.50 -15.60
CA ALA A 22 5.98 -16.80 -14.62
C ALA A 22 6.41 -17.75 -13.50
N GLU A 23 7.63 -17.58 -13.00
CA GLU A 23 8.25 -18.43 -11.98
C GLU A 23 9.36 -17.67 -11.24
N GLY A 24 9.33 -17.69 -9.91
CA GLY A 24 10.29 -16.94 -9.09
C GLY A 24 10.21 -15.45 -9.40
N ILE A 25 11.33 -14.83 -9.80
CA ILE A 25 11.38 -13.41 -10.21
C ILE A 25 11.24 -13.21 -11.72
N TYR A 26 10.95 -14.26 -12.48
CA TYR A 26 10.98 -14.23 -13.93
C TYR A 26 9.59 -14.38 -14.54
N MET A 27 9.40 -13.73 -15.69
CA MET A 27 8.22 -13.86 -16.55
C MET A 27 8.66 -14.12 -17.99
N TRP A 28 7.83 -14.83 -18.76
CA TRP A 28 8.08 -15.13 -20.17
C TRP A 28 6.87 -14.75 -21.01
N ASP A 29 7.11 -14.08 -22.13
CA ASP A 29 6.06 -13.89 -23.13
C ASP A 29 5.92 -15.11 -24.04
N ARG A 30 4.87 -15.11 -24.88
CA ARG A 30 4.63 -16.19 -25.87
C ARG A 30 5.70 -16.31 -26.95
N ALA A 31 6.57 -15.32 -27.12
CA ALA A 31 7.73 -15.41 -28.01
C ALA A 31 8.96 -16.03 -27.30
N GLY A 32 8.84 -16.35 -26.00
CA GLY A 32 9.90 -16.92 -25.18
C GLY A 32 10.87 -15.90 -24.60
N LYS A 33 10.65 -14.59 -24.79
CA LYS A 33 11.50 -13.56 -24.18
C LYS A 33 11.29 -13.57 -22.67
N ARG A 34 12.41 -13.65 -21.93
CA ARG A 34 12.42 -13.64 -20.47
C ARG A 34 12.58 -12.21 -19.94
N TYR A 35 11.86 -11.93 -18.87
CA TYR A 35 11.89 -10.67 -18.13
C TYR A 35 12.19 -10.95 -16.66
N ILE A 36 13.02 -10.13 -16.03
CA ILE A 36 13.05 -9.98 -14.57
C ILE A 36 11.90 -9.05 -14.19
N ASP A 37 11.02 -9.52 -13.32
CA ASP A 37 10.00 -8.68 -12.67
C ASP A 37 10.64 -7.87 -11.55
N GLY A 38 11.21 -6.71 -11.90
CA GLY A 38 11.87 -5.80 -10.96
C GLY A 38 10.90 -4.96 -10.12
N THR A 39 9.59 -5.12 -10.30
CA THR A 39 8.56 -4.31 -9.61
C THR A 39 7.60 -5.15 -8.80
N SER A 40 7.70 -6.48 -8.87
CA SER A 40 6.68 -7.40 -8.37
C SER A 40 5.29 -7.05 -8.93
N GLY A 41 5.20 -6.64 -10.20
CA GLY A 41 4.00 -6.02 -10.78
C GLY A 41 3.72 -4.64 -10.17
N ALA A 42 2.52 -4.42 -9.62
CA ALA A 42 2.20 -3.19 -8.87
C ALA A 42 2.59 -3.33 -7.38
N MET A 43 3.80 -3.85 -7.10
CA MET A 43 4.29 -4.22 -5.76
C MET A 43 3.44 -5.30 -5.07
N VAL A 44 3.08 -6.35 -5.82
CA VAL A 44 2.16 -7.41 -5.39
C VAL A 44 2.88 -8.73 -5.10
N SER A 45 3.73 -9.21 -6.00
CA SER A 45 4.38 -10.52 -5.92
C SER A 45 5.57 -10.52 -4.93
N ASN A 46 5.29 -10.53 -3.63
CA ASN A 46 6.31 -10.46 -2.58
C ASN A 46 7.16 -11.74 -2.48
N ILE A 47 6.56 -12.91 -2.69
CA ILE A 47 7.24 -14.21 -2.62
C ILE A 47 7.62 -14.78 -3.99
N GLY A 48 7.48 -13.98 -5.05
CA GLY A 48 7.66 -14.43 -6.43
C GLY A 48 6.46 -15.20 -6.99
N HIS A 49 6.59 -15.56 -8.26
CA HIS A 49 5.52 -16.13 -9.08
C HIS A 49 5.47 -17.66 -9.01
N SER A 50 4.25 -18.20 -9.06
CA SER A 50 3.96 -19.65 -9.22
C SER A 50 4.64 -20.58 -8.21
N ASN A 51 4.75 -20.16 -6.94
CA ASN A 51 5.31 -20.96 -5.85
C ASN A 51 4.52 -22.28 -5.69
N PRO A 52 5.17 -23.45 -5.85
CA PRO A 52 4.49 -24.74 -5.80
C PRO A 52 3.72 -25.01 -4.51
N ARG A 53 4.20 -24.51 -3.37
CA ARG A 53 3.57 -24.72 -2.06
C ARG A 53 2.23 -23.98 -1.97
N VAL A 54 2.19 -22.74 -2.44
CA VAL A 54 0.97 -21.94 -2.49
C VAL A 54 -0.05 -22.59 -3.44
N LEU A 55 0.40 -22.97 -4.64
CA LEU A 55 -0.46 -23.63 -5.63
C LEU A 55 -1.04 -24.94 -5.11
N ALA A 56 -0.25 -25.75 -4.39
CA ALA A 56 -0.72 -26.99 -3.78
C ALA A 56 -1.80 -26.74 -2.72
N LYS A 57 -1.62 -25.75 -1.83
CA LYS A 57 -2.63 -25.39 -0.82
C LYS A 57 -3.92 -24.86 -1.46
N MET A 58 -3.79 -24.00 -2.47
CA MET A 58 -4.95 -23.52 -3.24
C MET A 58 -5.71 -24.67 -3.89
N LYS A 59 -5.02 -25.62 -4.52
CA LYS A 59 -5.64 -26.80 -5.13
C LYS A 59 -6.40 -27.65 -4.12
N ALA A 60 -5.76 -27.95 -2.98
CA ALA A 60 -6.41 -28.70 -1.91
C ALA A 60 -7.66 -27.98 -1.38
N GLN A 61 -7.65 -26.65 -1.29
CA GLN A 61 -8.84 -25.88 -0.93
C GLN A 61 -9.91 -25.94 -2.03
N MET A 62 -9.55 -25.84 -3.31
CA MET A 62 -10.50 -25.95 -4.43
C MET A 62 -11.22 -27.31 -4.45
N ASP A 63 -10.51 -28.40 -4.12
CA ASP A 63 -11.09 -29.74 -4.02
C ASP A 63 -12.14 -29.85 -2.89
N ARG A 64 -12.06 -28.99 -1.86
CA ARG A 64 -13.01 -28.94 -0.74
C ARG A 64 -14.16 -27.96 -0.99
N SER A 65 -13.84 -26.69 -1.28
CA SER A 65 -14.80 -25.64 -1.60
C SER A 65 -14.12 -24.41 -2.21
N THR A 66 -14.73 -23.86 -3.26
CA THR A 66 -14.28 -22.62 -3.90
C THR A 66 -14.97 -21.37 -3.33
N PHE A 67 -16.13 -21.56 -2.69
CA PHE A 67 -16.93 -20.49 -2.13
C PHE A 67 -17.83 -21.00 -0.99
N GLY A 68 -18.01 -20.16 0.03
CA GLY A 68 -19.00 -20.32 1.08
C GLY A 68 -19.33 -18.94 1.60
N TYR A 69 -20.59 -18.52 1.50
CA TYR A 69 -20.99 -17.18 1.90
C TYR A 69 -20.87 -17.01 3.42
N ARG A 70 -20.23 -15.92 3.88
CA ARG A 70 -19.85 -15.70 5.29
C ARG A 70 -21.01 -15.64 6.29
N LEU A 71 -22.24 -15.38 5.84
CA LEU A 71 -23.42 -15.43 6.71
C LEU A 71 -23.93 -16.86 6.92
N HIS A 72 -23.51 -17.81 6.10
CA HIS A 72 -23.91 -19.21 6.20
C HIS A 72 -22.79 -20.08 6.80
N PHE A 73 -21.53 -19.75 6.52
CA PHE A 73 -20.40 -20.60 6.87
C PHE A 73 -19.24 -19.81 7.44
N ARG A 74 -18.61 -20.37 8.49
CA ARG A 74 -17.22 -20.09 8.85
C ARG A 74 -16.32 -21.03 8.06
N THR A 75 -15.12 -20.57 7.69
CA THR A 75 -14.17 -21.42 6.96
C THR A 75 -12.85 -21.50 7.71
N GLU A 76 -12.28 -22.71 7.76
CA GLU A 76 -10.98 -22.95 8.37
C GLU A 76 -9.87 -22.08 7.75
N PRO A 77 -9.77 -21.89 6.40
CA PRO A 77 -8.79 -20.97 5.82
C PRO A 77 -8.91 -19.53 6.30
N SER A 78 -10.13 -18.99 6.43
CA SER A 78 -10.33 -17.62 6.89
C SER A 78 -9.97 -17.44 8.36
N GLU A 79 -10.31 -18.40 9.22
CA GLU A 79 -10.01 -18.36 10.66
C GLU A 79 -8.50 -18.51 10.91
N ASN A 80 -7.85 -19.43 10.20
CA ASN A 80 -6.42 -19.66 10.31
C ASN A 80 -5.61 -18.46 9.78
N LEU A 81 -6.02 -17.87 8.65
CA LEU A 81 -5.38 -16.65 8.15
C LEU A 81 -5.57 -15.47 9.12
N ALA A 82 -6.77 -15.27 9.67
CA ALA A 82 -7.01 -14.19 10.64
C ALA A 82 -6.14 -14.37 11.90
N THR A 83 -6.01 -15.61 12.37
CA THR A 83 -5.13 -15.96 13.50
C THR A 83 -3.67 -15.65 13.17
N LYS A 84 -3.17 -16.08 12.00
CA LYS A 84 -1.79 -15.83 11.58
C LYS A 84 -1.49 -14.33 11.46
N ILE A 85 -2.40 -13.55 10.86
CA ILE A 85 -2.25 -12.09 10.77
C ILE A 85 -2.19 -11.48 12.18
N SER A 86 -3.10 -11.86 13.08
CA SER A 86 -3.12 -11.33 14.45
C SER A 86 -1.83 -11.63 15.23
N GLN A 87 -1.19 -12.78 14.98
CA GLN A 87 0.10 -13.13 15.61
C GLN A 87 1.28 -12.32 15.10
N MET A 88 1.18 -11.78 13.88
CA MET A 88 2.24 -10.98 13.24
C MET A 88 2.04 -9.47 13.42
N MET A 89 0.89 -9.04 13.93
CA MET A 89 0.57 -7.64 14.17
C MET A 89 1.07 -7.16 15.54
N PRO A 90 1.29 -5.84 15.71
CA PRO A 90 1.47 -5.24 17.03
C PRO A 90 0.31 -5.56 17.99
N GLU A 91 0.60 -5.49 19.29
CA GLU A 91 -0.40 -5.67 20.33
C GLU A 91 -1.58 -4.70 20.14
N GLY A 92 -2.80 -5.21 20.33
CA GLY A 92 -4.02 -4.43 20.17
C GLY A 92 -4.60 -4.42 18.75
N LEU A 93 -4.01 -5.12 17.78
CA LEU A 93 -4.55 -5.33 16.42
C LEU A 93 -4.86 -6.81 16.16
N ASP A 94 -6.06 -7.26 16.57
CA ASP A 94 -6.42 -8.68 16.66
C ASP A 94 -7.77 -9.06 16.03
N ARG A 95 -8.36 -8.17 15.24
CA ARG A 95 -9.61 -8.39 14.51
C ARG A 95 -9.41 -8.09 13.03
N VAL A 96 -9.71 -9.06 12.19
CA VAL A 96 -9.45 -9.02 10.75
C VAL A 96 -10.77 -9.07 9.97
N PHE A 97 -10.95 -8.12 9.06
CA PHE A 97 -12.06 -8.10 8.10
C PHE A 97 -11.50 -8.23 6.67
N PHE A 98 -11.71 -9.38 6.05
CA PHE A 98 -11.19 -9.67 4.71
C PHE A 98 -12.00 -9.04 3.58
N VAL A 99 -11.28 -8.61 2.55
CA VAL A 99 -11.77 -8.02 1.30
C VAL A 99 -10.94 -8.53 0.12
N SER A 100 -11.22 -8.08 -1.10
CA SER A 100 -10.55 -8.55 -2.32
C SER A 100 -9.33 -7.71 -2.71
N GLY A 101 -9.19 -6.49 -2.19
CA GLY A 101 -8.13 -5.58 -2.62
C GLY A 101 -7.95 -4.33 -1.74
N GLY A 102 -6.92 -3.53 -2.05
CA GLY A 102 -6.54 -2.36 -1.27
C GLY A 102 -7.61 -1.27 -1.20
N SER A 103 -8.28 -0.94 -2.32
CA SER A 103 -9.37 0.04 -2.31
C SER A 103 -10.50 -0.37 -1.36
N GLU A 104 -10.89 -1.65 -1.38
CA GLU A 104 -11.91 -2.20 -0.48
C GLU A 104 -11.44 -2.20 0.99
N ALA A 105 -10.14 -2.41 1.23
CA ALA A 105 -9.55 -2.39 2.57
C ALA A 105 -9.60 -0.98 3.17
N VAL A 106 -9.24 0.04 2.38
CA VAL A 106 -9.33 1.45 2.77
C VAL A 106 -10.78 1.87 3.02
N GLU A 107 -11.72 1.52 2.13
CA GLU A 107 -13.16 1.76 2.34
C GLU A 107 -13.67 1.10 3.63
N SER A 108 -13.26 -0.15 3.87
CA SER A 108 -13.62 -0.88 5.09
C SER A 108 -13.06 -0.19 6.33
N ALA A 109 -11.80 0.27 6.29
CA ALA A 109 -11.14 0.94 7.40
C ALA A 109 -11.84 2.27 7.77
N ILE A 110 -12.13 3.13 6.80
CA ILE A 110 -12.79 4.42 7.07
C ILE A 110 -14.25 4.25 7.52
N LYS A 111 -14.94 3.22 7.01
CA LYS A 111 -16.31 2.91 7.45
C LYS A 111 -16.35 2.31 8.85
N LEU A 112 -15.37 1.47 9.21
CA LEU A 112 -15.23 0.93 10.57
C LEU A 112 -14.93 2.06 11.56
N ALA A 113 -13.97 2.93 11.23
CA ALA A 113 -13.67 4.15 11.98
C ALA A 113 -14.93 4.99 12.24
N ARG A 114 -15.72 5.24 11.19
CA ARG A 114 -16.95 6.02 11.27
C ARG A 114 -17.99 5.36 12.17
N GLN A 115 -18.28 4.07 11.99
CA GLN A 115 -19.26 3.37 12.84
C GLN A 115 -18.81 3.34 14.30
N TYR A 116 -17.52 3.10 14.56
CA TYR A 116 -16.98 3.17 15.91
C TYR A 116 -17.20 4.55 16.55
N LYS A 117 -16.87 5.66 15.86
CA LYS A 117 -17.13 7.00 16.43
C LYS A 117 -18.61 7.28 16.63
N MET A 118 -19.51 6.69 15.84
CA MET A 118 -20.95 6.77 16.09
C MET A 118 -21.35 6.05 17.39
N THR A 119 -20.75 4.90 17.71
CA THR A 119 -21.02 4.21 19.00
C THR A 119 -20.46 4.98 20.20
N GLN A 120 -19.46 5.85 19.99
CA GLN A 120 -18.92 6.75 21.03
C GLN A 120 -19.73 8.05 21.18
N GLY A 121 -20.84 8.22 20.44
CA GLY A 121 -21.63 9.46 20.46
C GLY A 121 -21.01 10.61 19.65
N GLU A 122 -19.94 10.37 18.90
CA GLU A 122 -19.19 11.37 18.13
C GLU A 122 -19.64 11.40 16.65
N ALA A 123 -20.96 11.44 16.43
CA ALA A 123 -21.56 11.35 15.10
C ALA A 123 -21.23 12.56 14.18
N SER A 124 -20.63 13.64 14.68
CA SER A 124 -20.12 14.75 13.86
C SER A 124 -18.80 14.42 13.16
N ARG A 125 -18.05 13.39 13.58
CA ARG A 125 -16.74 13.05 13.03
C ARG A 125 -16.81 12.22 11.75
N TRP A 126 -16.53 12.83 10.61
CA TRP A 126 -16.61 12.15 9.30
C TRP A 126 -15.45 12.50 8.35
N LYS A 127 -14.75 13.61 8.55
CA LYS A 127 -13.66 14.03 7.68
C LYS A 127 -12.42 13.18 7.91
N VAL A 128 -11.84 12.63 6.86
CA VAL A 128 -10.56 11.91 6.94
C VAL A 128 -9.50 12.78 6.30
N ILE A 129 -8.47 13.15 7.05
CA ILE A 129 -7.33 13.88 6.52
C ILE A 129 -6.38 12.84 5.91
N SER A 130 -5.89 13.09 4.70
CA SER A 130 -4.83 12.30 4.06
C SER A 130 -3.67 13.20 3.62
N ARG A 131 -2.70 12.65 2.87
CA ARG A 131 -1.56 13.40 2.36
C ARG A 131 -1.72 13.78 0.89
N TYR A 132 -0.95 14.76 0.43
CA TYR A 132 -0.76 15.07 -0.98
C TYR A 132 0.74 15.24 -1.28
N PRO A 133 1.31 14.53 -2.27
CA PRO A 133 0.67 13.47 -3.05
C PRO A 133 0.57 12.15 -2.25
N SER A 134 -0.39 11.28 -2.59
CA SER A 134 -0.63 9.97 -1.92
C SER A 134 -1.45 9.04 -2.81
N TYR A 135 -1.56 7.74 -2.47
CA TYR A 135 -2.44 6.79 -3.15
C TYR A 135 -3.11 5.83 -2.17
N HIS A 136 -4.45 5.80 -2.17
CA HIS A 136 -5.25 4.99 -1.24
C HIS A 136 -6.30 4.11 -1.93
N GLY A 137 -6.35 4.13 -3.27
CA GLY A 137 -7.25 3.29 -4.05
C GLY A 137 -8.08 4.06 -5.08
N CYS A 138 -9.06 3.37 -5.67
CA CYS A 138 -9.83 3.87 -6.82
C CYS A 138 -11.35 3.68 -6.73
N THR A 139 -11.88 3.17 -5.61
CA THR A 139 -13.31 3.35 -5.27
C THR A 139 -13.55 4.82 -4.88
N LEU A 140 -14.76 5.34 -5.00
CA LEU A 140 -15.00 6.79 -4.81
C LEU A 140 -14.54 7.32 -3.44
N GLY A 141 -14.72 6.58 -2.34
CA GLY A 141 -14.25 7.00 -1.02
C GLY A 141 -12.74 6.98 -0.91
N ALA A 142 -12.11 5.87 -1.33
CA ALA A 142 -10.65 5.73 -1.37
C ALA A 142 -9.96 6.74 -2.34
N LEU A 143 -10.62 7.06 -3.45
CA LEU A 143 -10.17 8.03 -4.44
C LEU A 143 -10.25 9.46 -3.89
N ASP A 144 -11.26 9.78 -3.09
CA ASP A 144 -11.38 11.10 -2.44
C ASP A 144 -10.20 11.36 -1.48
N LEU A 145 -9.66 10.30 -0.88
CA LEU A 145 -8.46 10.34 -0.04
C LEU A 145 -7.16 10.37 -0.85
N THR A 146 -7.15 9.86 -2.07
CA THR A 146 -5.96 9.82 -2.93
C THR A 146 -5.53 11.23 -3.35
N GLY A 147 -4.28 11.57 -3.05
CA GLY A 147 -3.64 12.83 -3.46
C GLY A 147 -2.99 12.73 -4.84
N TYR A 148 -3.79 12.50 -5.88
CA TYR A 148 -3.30 12.50 -7.27
C TYR A 148 -4.36 13.05 -8.23
N ASP A 149 -4.19 14.31 -8.62
CA ASP A 149 -5.24 15.03 -9.35
C ASP A 149 -5.60 14.42 -10.71
N PRO A 150 -4.67 14.03 -11.61
CA PRO A 150 -5.04 13.37 -12.86
C PRO A 150 -5.93 12.12 -12.71
N LEU A 151 -5.81 11.39 -11.60
CA LEU A 151 -6.67 10.24 -11.32
C LEU A 151 -8.01 10.65 -10.69
N ARG A 152 -8.01 11.74 -9.90
CA ARG A 152 -9.15 12.19 -9.08
C ARG A 152 -10.09 13.14 -9.83
N GLU A 153 -9.53 14.07 -10.61
CA GLU A 153 -10.25 15.17 -11.26
C GLU A 153 -11.48 14.74 -12.07
N PRO A 154 -11.42 13.70 -12.93
CA PRO A 154 -12.57 13.28 -13.72
C PRO A 154 -13.79 12.88 -12.89
N PHE A 155 -13.57 12.47 -11.63
CA PHE A 155 -14.61 11.99 -10.72
C PHE A 155 -14.94 13.00 -9.62
N SER A 156 -14.28 14.15 -9.59
CA SER A 156 -14.44 15.14 -8.50
C SER A 156 -15.88 15.57 -8.24
N PRO A 157 -16.80 15.72 -9.24
CA PRO A 157 -18.20 16.05 -8.96
C PRO A 157 -18.98 14.94 -8.22
N MET A 158 -18.43 13.72 -8.11
CA MET A 158 -19.03 12.58 -7.42
C MET A 158 -18.55 12.42 -5.97
N MET A 159 -17.62 13.26 -5.51
CA MET A 159 -16.92 13.14 -4.23
C MET A 159 -17.13 14.39 -3.37
N ARG A 160 -16.92 14.28 -2.05
CA ARG A 160 -17.12 15.41 -1.12
C ARG A 160 -15.88 16.31 -1.03
N GLY A 161 -14.70 15.79 -1.34
CA GLY A 161 -13.45 16.50 -1.19
C GLY A 161 -12.94 16.35 0.24
N MET A 162 -12.09 15.35 0.47
CA MET A 162 -11.46 15.14 1.78
C MET A 162 -10.23 16.02 1.97
N PRO A 163 -10.01 16.59 3.19
CA PRO A 163 -8.88 17.46 3.48
C PRO A 163 -7.54 16.75 3.36
N LYS A 164 -6.49 17.50 3.00
CA LYS A 164 -5.15 16.96 2.75
C LYS A 164 -4.06 17.84 3.38
N ILE A 165 -2.96 17.23 3.79
CA ILE A 165 -1.71 17.89 4.18
C ILE A 165 -0.57 17.48 3.24
N PRO A 166 0.51 18.27 3.11
CA PRO A 166 1.67 17.87 2.31
C PRO A 166 2.29 16.55 2.78
N ALA A 167 2.70 15.69 1.84
CA ALA A 167 3.58 14.57 2.15
C ALA A 167 5.00 15.08 2.52
N PRO A 168 5.72 14.42 3.44
CA PRO A 168 7.00 14.89 3.96
C PRO A 168 8.16 14.68 2.97
N ALA A 169 8.21 15.48 1.91
CA ALA A 169 9.25 15.46 0.88
C ALA A 169 10.50 16.25 1.33
N THR A 170 11.09 15.89 2.47
CA THR A 170 12.16 16.68 3.12
C THR A 170 13.40 16.90 2.25
N TYR A 171 13.67 16.00 1.30
CA TYR A 171 14.77 16.14 0.34
C TYR A 171 14.62 17.37 -0.60
N LEU A 172 13.41 17.94 -0.72
CA LEU A 172 13.13 19.16 -1.46
C LEU A 172 13.23 20.43 -0.60
N ASP A 173 13.28 20.30 0.73
CA ASP A 173 13.37 21.46 1.60
C ASP A 173 14.75 22.14 1.48
N ARG A 174 14.74 23.47 1.57
CA ARG A 174 15.93 24.33 1.48
C ARG A 174 16.08 25.23 2.70
N ASP A 175 15.48 24.82 3.82
CA ASP A 175 15.62 25.47 5.12
C ASP A 175 16.84 24.94 5.87
N ASN A 176 17.16 25.59 7.00
CA ASN A 176 18.29 25.22 7.87
C ASN A 176 17.88 24.25 8.98
N LEU A 177 16.76 23.55 8.83
CA LEU A 177 16.28 22.59 9.82
C LEU A 177 17.02 21.26 9.69
N THR A 178 17.27 20.61 10.82
CA THR A 178 17.67 19.21 10.88
C THR A 178 16.55 18.30 10.38
N GLU A 179 16.87 17.06 9.98
CA GLU A 179 15.82 16.10 9.55
C GLU A 179 14.79 15.82 10.66
N GLU A 180 15.23 15.83 11.93
CA GLU A 180 14.35 15.69 13.08
C GLU A 180 13.34 16.85 13.15
N GLU A 181 13.82 18.10 13.08
CA GLU A 181 12.98 19.29 13.08
C GLU A 181 12.05 19.35 11.86
N ARG A 182 12.51 18.91 10.68
CA ARG A 182 11.66 18.79 9.48
C ARG A 182 10.54 17.79 9.70
N GLY A 183 10.84 16.63 10.28
CA GLY A 183 9.81 15.63 10.60
C GLY A 183 8.74 16.19 11.53
N ILE A 184 9.14 16.92 12.58
CA ILE A 184 8.19 17.59 13.48
C ILE A 184 7.39 18.67 12.74
N LYS A 185 8.03 19.53 11.95
CA LYS A 185 7.37 20.56 11.14
C LYS A 185 6.29 19.99 10.22
N TYR A 186 6.58 18.90 9.50
CA TYR A 186 5.57 18.24 8.67
C TYR A 186 4.44 17.61 9.49
N ALA A 187 4.75 17.04 10.65
CA ALA A 187 3.73 16.46 11.52
C ALA A 187 2.78 17.54 12.07
N GLU A 188 3.27 18.72 12.46
CA GLU A 188 2.44 19.83 12.94
C GLU A 188 1.45 20.35 11.88
N MET A 189 1.72 20.15 10.59
CA MET A 189 0.72 20.46 9.54
C MET A 189 -0.57 19.65 9.71
N LEU A 190 -0.51 18.46 10.32
CA LEU A 190 -1.71 17.70 10.68
C LEU A 190 -2.51 18.43 11.75
N ARG A 191 -1.85 18.91 12.82
CA ARG A 191 -2.50 19.69 13.89
C ARG A 191 -3.19 20.92 13.31
N ASP A 192 -2.47 21.70 12.51
CA ASP A 192 -3.01 22.90 11.88
C ASP A 192 -4.24 22.57 11.04
N ARG A 193 -4.19 21.47 10.29
CA ARG A 193 -5.33 21.02 9.49
C ARG A 193 -6.50 20.57 10.35
N ILE A 194 -6.27 19.82 11.43
CA ILE A 194 -7.35 19.38 12.34
C ILE A 194 -8.07 20.59 12.94
N VAL A 195 -7.32 21.58 13.40
CA VAL A 195 -7.86 22.83 13.94
C VAL A 195 -8.67 23.57 12.88
N ALA A 196 -8.13 23.73 11.68
CA ALA A 196 -8.81 24.42 10.58
C ALA A 196 -10.11 23.73 10.14
N GLU A 197 -10.17 22.40 10.17
CA GLU A 197 -11.36 21.64 9.80
C GLU A 197 -12.43 21.60 10.91
N GLY A 198 -12.08 22.01 12.13
CA GLY A 198 -12.90 21.82 13.33
C GLY A 198 -12.67 20.43 13.92
N PRO A 199 -11.95 20.31 15.05
CA PRO A 199 -11.53 19.02 15.62
C PRO A 199 -12.65 18.00 15.78
N ASP A 200 -13.84 18.43 16.22
CA ASP A 200 -15.02 17.58 16.44
C ASP A 200 -15.64 17.01 15.15
N THR A 201 -15.12 17.40 13.98
CA THR A 201 -15.56 16.89 12.68
C THR A 201 -14.55 15.94 12.02
N VAL A 202 -13.32 15.90 12.53
CA VAL A 202 -12.25 15.05 12.00
C VAL A 202 -12.38 13.65 12.60
N LEU A 203 -12.47 12.66 11.72
CA LEU A 203 -12.58 11.25 12.05
C LEU A 203 -11.23 10.59 12.25
N ALA A 204 -10.34 10.79 11.28
CA ALA A 204 -9.09 10.06 11.21
C ALA A 204 -8.03 10.81 10.39
N PHE A 205 -6.78 10.46 10.63
CA PHE A 205 -5.67 10.68 9.70
C PHE A 205 -5.30 9.35 9.03
N LEU A 206 -5.30 9.31 7.71
CA LEU A 206 -4.96 8.15 6.91
C LEU A 206 -3.68 8.40 6.11
N MET A 207 -2.69 7.51 6.23
CA MET A 207 -1.41 7.64 5.54
C MET A 207 -0.81 6.29 5.16
N GLU A 208 -0.08 6.25 4.03
CA GLU A 208 0.90 5.19 3.78
C GLU A 208 2.12 5.46 4.67
N PRO A 209 2.61 4.54 5.50
CA PRO A 209 3.79 4.79 6.34
C PRO A 209 5.00 5.20 5.50
N ILE A 210 5.31 4.43 4.46
CA ILE A 210 6.25 4.82 3.41
C ILE A 210 5.45 5.04 2.14
N GLY A 211 5.54 6.24 1.58
CA GLY A 211 4.73 6.59 0.43
C GLY A 211 5.12 5.79 -0.82
N GLY A 212 4.13 5.21 -1.49
CA GLY A 212 4.30 4.28 -2.58
C GLY A 212 4.12 4.92 -3.96
N ALA A 213 3.00 4.62 -4.60
CA ALA A 213 2.76 4.93 -6.00
C ALA A 213 2.85 6.43 -6.33
N SER A 214 2.52 7.31 -5.38
CA SER A 214 2.42 8.75 -5.61
C SER A 214 3.64 9.57 -5.18
N THR A 215 4.56 9.00 -4.41
CA THR A 215 5.75 9.71 -3.89
C THR A 215 7.06 8.95 -4.14
N GLY A 216 6.99 7.69 -4.58
CA GLY A 216 8.13 6.87 -4.93
C GLY A 216 8.98 6.49 -3.72
N ALA A 217 8.54 5.51 -2.93
CA ALA A 217 9.25 5.02 -1.75
C ALA A 217 9.68 6.13 -0.77
N LEU A 218 8.83 7.15 -0.59
CA LEU A 218 9.14 8.29 0.26
C LEU A 218 9.07 7.89 1.73
N VAL A 219 10.23 7.89 2.39
CA VAL A 219 10.37 7.65 3.82
C VAL A 219 10.42 9.02 4.51
N ALA A 220 9.47 9.29 5.41
CA ALA A 220 9.52 10.50 6.25
C ALA A 220 10.66 10.39 7.28
N PRO A 221 11.15 11.51 7.84
CA PRO A 221 12.05 11.47 8.99
C PRO A 221 11.41 10.72 10.18
N ASP A 222 12.21 10.02 10.97
CA ASP A 222 11.70 9.16 12.05
C ASP A 222 10.85 9.94 13.08
N SER A 223 11.19 11.20 13.35
CA SER A 223 10.45 12.08 14.25
C SER A 223 9.01 12.39 13.79
N TYR A 224 8.73 12.26 12.49
CA TYR A 224 7.39 12.49 11.93
C TYR A 224 6.38 11.49 12.49
N TYR A 225 6.73 10.19 12.54
CA TYR A 225 5.76 9.15 12.83
C TYR A 225 5.29 9.20 14.29
N GLY A 226 6.23 9.34 15.24
CA GLY A 226 5.91 9.49 16.65
C GLY A 226 5.03 10.71 16.88
N ARG A 227 5.39 11.84 16.26
CA ARG A 227 4.64 13.08 16.41
C ARG A 227 3.22 13.00 15.81
N ILE A 228 3.04 12.31 14.68
CA ILE A 228 1.69 12.07 14.12
C ILE A 228 0.82 11.27 15.08
N ARG A 229 1.37 10.23 15.73
CA ARG A 229 0.63 9.44 16.73
C ARG A 229 0.18 10.31 17.90
N GLU A 230 1.09 11.10 18.46
CA GLU A 230 0.80 12.03 19.56
C GLU A 230 -0.31 13.03 19.19
N ILE A 231 -0.25 13.61 17.99
CA ILE A 231 -1.29 14.53 17.49
C ILE A 231 -2.63 13.81 17.38
N CYS A 232 -2.66 12.59 16.84
CA CYS A 232 -3.91 11.83 16.74
C CYS A 232 -4.53 11.55 18.11
N ASP A 233 -3.70 11.22 19.11
CA ASP A 233 -4.13 10.97 20.49
C ASP A 233 -4.68 12.24 21.15
N GLU A 234 -4.00 13.38 21.00
CA GLU A 234 -4.43 14.66 21.57
C GLU A 234 -5.82 15.10 21.08
N PHE A 235 -6.09 14.92 19.79
CA PHE A 235 -7.37 15.31 19.19
C PHE A 235 -8.44 14.20 19.24
N GLY A 236 -8.09 13.03 19.77
CA GLY A 236 -8.95 11.85 19.81
C GLY A 236 -9.40 11.36 18.42
N ILE A 237 -8.57 11.56 17.39
CA ILE A 237 -8.82 11.08 16.03
C ILE A 237 -8.12 9.75 15.81
N LEU A 238 -8.62 8.92 14.89
CA LEU A 238 -8.01 7.62 14.62
C LEU A 238 -6.83 7.76 13.66
N LEU A 239 -5.76 7.00 13.89
CA LEU A 239 -4.66 6.83 12.95
C LEU A 239 -4.87 5.57 12.11
N ILE A 240 -4.98 5.73 10.79
CA ILE A 240 -5.14 4.61 9.86
C ILE A 240 -3.86 4.49 9.02
N TYR A 241 -3.21 3.35 9.10
CA TYR A 241 -2.08 3.03 8.24
C TYR A 241 -2.53 2.25 7.01
N ASP A 242 -2.29 2.83 5.85
CA ASP A 242 -2.41 2.16 4.56
C ASP A 242 -1.11 1.38 4.28
N GLU A 243 -1.09 0.14 4.76
CA GLU A 243 0.01 -0.82 4.60
C GLU A 243 -0.18 -1.68 3.34
N VAL A 244 -1.03 -1.26 2.39
CA VAL A 244 -1.31 -2.04 1.17
C VAL A 244 -0.03 -2.30 0.38
N MET A 245 0.92 -1.36 0.36
CA MET A 245 2.21 -1.53 -0.33
C MET A 245 3.36 -1.92 0.61
N THR A 246 3.40 -1.34 1.81
CA THR A 246 4.52 -1.48 2.75
C THR A 246 4.44 -2.72 3.63
N GLY A 247 3.24 -3.24 3.84
CA GLY A 247 3.00 -4.39 4.68
C GLY A 247 3.40 -5.71 4.02
N VAL A 248 3.20 -6.78 4.79
CA VAL A 248 3.53 -8.16 4.42
C VAL A 248 5.01 -8.30 4.03
N GLY A 249 5.90 -7.67 4.81
CA GLY A 249 7.35 -7.88 4.73
C GLY A 249 8.13 -6.95 3.79
N ARG A 250 7.45 -6.16 2.95
CA ARG A 250 8.09 -5.41 1.85
C ARG A 250 9.25 -4.52 2.32
N THR A 251 9.07 -3.84 3.44
CA THR A 251 10.01 -2.85 3.96
C THR A 251 11.04 -3.44 4.94
N GLY A 252 11.05 -4.76 5.13
CA GLY A 252 11.89 -5.42 6.13
C GLY A 252 11.24 -5.59 7.51
N ALA A 253 9.94 -5.30 7.62
CA ALA A 253 9.09 -5.60 8.78
C ALA A 253 7.73 -6.13 8.30
N PHE A 254 6.93 -6.78 9.16
CA PHE A 254 5.63 -7.31 8.72
C PHE A 254 4.69 -6.17 8.32
N ILE A 255 4.60 -5.14 9.15
CA ILE A 255 4.05 -3.84 8.76
C ILE A 255 5.12 -2.77 8.99
N ALA A 256 5.11 -1.70 8.19
CA ALA A 256 6.11 -0.65 8.33
C ALA A 256 6.02 0.08 9.68
N ALA A 257 4.86 0.08 10.34
CA ALA A 257 4.69 0.61 11.70
C ALA A 257 5.75 0.10 12.71
N ASP A 258 6.19 -1.15 12.57
CA ASP A 258 7.16 -1.79 13.45
C ASP A 258 8.54 -1.11 13.42
N HIS A 259 8.91 -0.45 12.31
CA HIS A 259 10.19 0.29 12.21
C HIS A 259 10.29 1.43 13.23
N TRP A 260 9.16 1.97 13.67
CA TRP A 260 9.09 3.13 14.55
C TRP A 260 8.38 2.81 15.89
N GLY A 261 8.01 1.56 16.13
CA GLY A 261 7.35 1.15 17.38
C GLY A 261 5.98 1.80 17.58
N ILE A 262 5.25 2.11 16.51
CA ILE A 262 3.94 2.78 16.56
C ILE A 262 2.83 1.78 16.28
N THR A 263 1.78 1.81 17.09
CA THR A 263 0.56 1.04 16.83
C THR A 263 -0.54 1.97 16.29
N PRO A 264 -0.93 1.84 15.01
CA PRO A 264 -2.08 2.57 14.46
C PRO A 264 -3.39 2.01 15.02
N ASP A 265 -4.49 2.75 14.85
CA ASP A 265 -5.83 2.30 15.26
C ASP A 265 -6.39 1.24 14.30
N ILE A 266 -6.16 1.41 12.99
CA ILE A 266 -6.62 0.51 11.94
C ILE A 266 -5.52 0.37 10.88
N VAL A 267 -5.32 -0.84 10.36
CA VAL A 267 -4.37 -1.14 9.28
C VAL A 267 -5.14 -1.66 8.06
N ALA A 268 -4.86 -1.10 6.88
CA ALA A 268 -5.30 -1.66 5.60
C ALA A 268 -4.17 -2.48 4.96
N LEU A 269 -4.43 -3.74 4.62
CA LEU A 269 -3.51 -4.66 3.95
C LEU A 269 -4.09 -5.13 2.62
N SER A 270 -3.23 -5.40 1.63
CA SER A 270 -3.58 -6.14 0.41
C SER A 270 -2.29 -6.57 -0.30
N LYS A 271 -2.26 -6.59 -1.64
CA LYS A 271 -1.10 -6.86 -2.49
C LYS A 271 -0.28 -8.07 -2.02
N GLY A 272 0.80 -7.82 -1.28
CA GLY A 272 1.68 -8.85 -0.72
C GLY A 272 0.94 -9.94 0.05
N LEU A 273 -0.23 -9.63 0.65
CA LEU A 273 -1.07 -10.58 1.38
C LEU A 273 -1.58 -11.74 0.50
N GLY A 274 -1.99 -11.45 -0.74
CA GLY A 274 -2.36 -12.47 -1.72
C GLY A 274 -1.22 -12.83 -2.67
N SER A 275 -0.14 -12.04 -2.69
CA SER A 275 1.05 -12.17 -3.53
C SER A 275 0.80 -12.42 -5.03
N GLY A 276 -0.36 -12.01 -5.55
CA GLY A 276 -0.75 -12.23 -6.95
C GLY A 276 -1.39 -13.59 -7.23
N TYR A 277 -1.51 -14.46 -6.22
CA TYR A 277 -2.15 -15.78 -6.34
C TYR A 277 -3.67 -15.68 -6.26
N ALA A 278 -4.20 -14.76 -5.44
CA ALA A 278 -5.62 -14.47 -5.34
C ALA A 278 -5.85 -12.99 -4.96
N PRO A 279 -6.95 -12.36 -5.40
CA PRO A 279 -7.40 -11.07 -4.87
C PRO A 279 -7.68 -11.20 -3.38
N LEU A 280 -6.89 -10.50 -2.57
CA LEU A 280 -6.99 -10.54 -1.12
C LEU A 280 -6.52 -9.22 -0.51
N GLY A 281 -7.29 -8.73 0.45
CA GLY A 281 -6.95 -7.64 1.33
C GLY A 281 -7.62 -7.82 2.70
N ALA A 282 -7.29 -6.93 3.63
CA ALA A 282 -7.90 -6.91 4.95
C ALA A 282 -7.89 -5.50 5.55
N ALA A 283 -8.92 -5.17 6.33
CA ALA A 283 -8.83 -4.16 7.37
C ALA A 283 -8.60 -4.87 8.71
N VAL A 284 -7.59 -4.43 9.46
CA VAL A 284 -7.23 -4.98 10.77
C VAL A 284 -7.38 -3.90 11.83
N ALA A 285 -8.06 -4.21 12.92
CA ALA A 285 -8.26 -3.29 14.04
C ALA A 285 -8.25 -4.07 15.37
N GLY A 286 -8.25 -3.36 16.48
CA GLY A 286 -8.40 -3.96 17.81
C GLY A 286 -9.85 -4.20 18.22
N ARG A 287 -10.06 -5.14 19.14
CA ARG A 287 -11.33 -5.30 19.87
C ARG A 287 -11.93 -4.00 20.40
N ARG A 288 -11.10 -3.07 20.89
CA ARG A 288 -11.57 -1.76 21.40
C ARG A 288 -12.37 -0.96 20.37
N ILE A 289 -12.13 -1.18 19.07
CA ILE A 289 -12.87 -0.55 17.97
C ILE A 289 -13.99 -1.47 17.48
N VAL A 290 -13.68 -2.76 17.33
CA VAL A 290 -14.59 -3.73 16.70
C VAL A 290 -15.75 -4.12 17.60
N ASP A 291 -15.49 -4.44 18.87
CA ASP A 291 -16.51 -4.97 19.78
C ASP A 291 -17.66 -3.96 20.00
N PRO A 292 -17.41 -2.64 20.24
CA PRO A 292 -18.50 -1.66 20.32
C PRO A 292 -19.37 -1.59 19.07
N VAL A 293 -18.78 -1.74 17.88
CA VAL A 293 -19.52 -1.78 16.61
C VAL A 293 -20.37 -3.04 16.51
N LEU A 294 -19.84 -4.19 16.95
CA LEU A 294 -20.59 -5.45 17.00
C LEU A 294 -21.76 -5.37 17.99
N ASP A 295 -21.54 -4.82 19.18
CA ASP A 295 -22.55 -4.63 20.22
C ASP A 295 -23.65 -3.63 19.78
N SER A 296 -23.31 -2.70 18.89
CA SER A 296 -24.22 -1.70 18.30
C SER A 296 -24.96 -2.20 17.03
N GLY A 297 -25.09 -3.52 16.86
CA GLY A 297 -25.86 -4.12 15.75
C GLY A 297 -25.01 -4.62 14.58
N GLY A 298 -23.68 -4.68 14.74
CA GLY A 298 -22.77 -5.25 13.74
C GLY A 298 -22.17 -4.22 12.78
N PHE A 299 -21.06 -4.60 12.16
CA PHE A 299 -20.44 -3.78 11.13
C PHE A 299 -21.29 -3.79 9.85
N LEU A 300 -21.97 -2.68 9.55
CA LEU A 300 -22.88 -2.55 8.38
C LEU A 300 -22.09 -2.37 7.06
N HIS A 301 -21.34 -3.40 6.71
CA HIS A 301 -20.48 -3.46 5.53
C HIS A 301 -20.17 -4.90 5.16
N GLY A 302 -20.03 -5.17 3.86
CA GLY A 302 -19.70 -6.50 3.38
C GLY A 302 -19.56 -6.52 1.87
N TYR A 303 -18.78 -7.49 1.39
CA TYR A 303 -18.65 -7.84 -0.01
C TYR A 303 -18.96 -9.31 -0.19
N THR A 304 -19.45 -9.70 -1.37
CA THR A 304 -19.80 -11.10 -1.67
C THR A 304 -18.61 -12.05 -1.45
N TYR A 305 -17.40 -11.63 -1.82
CA TYR A 305 -16.17 -12.42 -1.71
C TYR A 305 -15.37 -12.18 -0.43
N SER A 306 -15.88 -11.39 0.52
CA SER A 306 -15.21 -11.18 1.81
C SER A 306 -14.95 -12.51 2.52
N GLY A 307 -13.68 -12.82 2.77
CA GLY A 307 -13.26 -14.07 3.41
C GLY A 307 -13.38 -15.30 2.51
N ASN A 308 -13.29 -15.14 1.18
CA ASN A 308 -13.31 -16.26 0.26
C ASN A 308 -12.26 -17.33 0.65
N PRO A 309 -12.65 -18.61 0.81
CA PRO A 309 -11.76 -19.63 1.35
C PRO A 309 -10.53 -19.91 0.47
N LEU A 310 -10.67 -19.81 -0.86
CA LEU A 310 -9.54 -19.97 -1.78
C LEU A 310 -8.53 -18.83 -1.63
N ALA A 311 -9.02 -17.58 -1.57
CA ALA A 311 -8.16 -16.42 -1.34
C ALA A 311 -7.48 -16.49 0.03
N CYS A 312 -8.21 -16.81 1.10
CA CYS A 312 -7.65 -16.97 2.44
C CYS A 312 -6.63 -18.12 2.51
N SER A 313 -6.86 -19.23 1.81
CA SER A 313 -5.88 -20.33 1.72
C SER A 313 -4.60 -19.90 1.00
N ALA A 314 -4.71 -19.09 -0.07
CA ALA A 314 -3.54 -18.53 -0.74
C ALA A 314 -2.77 -17.59 0.19
N GLY A 315 -3.48 -16.68 0.87
CA GLY A 315 -2.86 -15.74 1.81
C GLY A 315 -2.18 -16.44 2.98
N LEU A 316 -2.78 -17.49 3.54
CA LEU A 316 -2.16 -18.27 4.62
C LEU A 316 -0.85 -18.91 4.14
N ALA A 317 -0.88 -19.52 2.95
CA ALA A 317 0.30 -20.13 2.34
C ALA A 317 1.43 -19.10 2.08
N VAL A 318 1.06 -17.87 1.69
CA VAL A 318 2.01 -16.77 1.50
C VAL A 318 2.65 -16.35 2.83
N LEU A 319 1.87 -16.23 3.91
CA LEU A 319 2.40 -15.85 5.22
C LEU A 319 3.32 -16.92 5.81
N GLU A 320 2.99 -18.20 5.63
CA GLU A 320 3.87 -19.30 6.01
C GLU A 320 5.18 -19.29 5.20
N GLU A 321 5.12 -19.06 3.88
CA GLU A 321 6.32 -18.97 3.05
C GLU A 321 7.23 -17.81 3.49
N LEU A 322 6.64 -16.65 3.82
CA LEU A 322 7.39 -15.49 4.34
C LEU A 322 8.15 -15.82 5.63
N GLU A 323 7.51 -16.55 6.55
CA GLU A 323 8.10 -16.95 7.81
C GLU A 323 9.15 -18.05 7.63
N GLU A 324 8.80 -19.14 6.95
CA GLU A 324 9.69 -20.30 6.78
C GLU A 324 10.96 -19.97 5.97
N GLN A 325 10.86 -19.08 4.99
CA GLN A 325 12.00 -18.63 4.18
C GLN A 325 12.64 -17.35 4.72
N ASN A 326 12.20 -16.85 5.88
CA ASN A 326 12.69 -15.62 6.53
C ASN A 326 12.76 -14.42 5.55
N LEU A 327 11.71 -14.26 4.74
CA LEU A 327 11.71 -13.30 3.63
C LEU A 327 11.63 -11.84 4.09
N ILE A 328 11.10 -11.59 5.29
CA ILE A 328 11.08 -10.25 5.89
C ILE A 328 12.51 -9.79 6.18
N ALA A 329 13.32 -10.62 6.84
CA ALA A 329 14.72 -10.30 7.08
C ALA A 329 15.53 -10.22 5.77
N ASN A 330 15.22 -11.09 4.80
CA ASN A 330 15.82 -11.01 3.47
C ASN A 330 15.46 -9.68 2.76
N ALA A 331 14.23 -9.18 2.88
CA ALA A 331 13.83 -7.90 2.30
C ALA A 331 14.60 -6.72 2.93
N ALA A 332 14.88 -6.76 4.24
CA ALA A 332 15.77 -5.80 4.89
C ALA A 332 17.20 -5.88 4.30
N ALA A 333 17.81 -7.06 4.35
CA ALA A 333 19.19 -7.27 3.91
C ALA A 333 19.42 -6.95 2.42
N MET A 334 18.54 -7.42 1.54
CA MET A 334 18.62 -7.14 0.10
C MET A 334 18.23 -5.70 -0.23
N GLY A 335 17.40 -5.07 0.61
CA GLY A 335 17.12 -3.64 0.55
C GLY A 335 18.38 -2.79 0.70
N ASP A 336 19.22 -3.11 1.70
CA ASP A 336 20.50 -2.43 1.92
C ASP A 336 21.45 -2.57 0.71
N VAL A 337 21.52 -3.78 0.15
CA VAL A 337 22.30 -4.03 -1.06
C VAL A 337 21.78 -3.21 -2.24
N LEU A 338 20.46 -3.21 -2.47
CA LEU A 338 19.84 -2.49 -3.58
C LEU A 338 20.04 -0.99 -3.45
N LEU A 339 19.80 -0.40 -2.27
CA LEU A 339 20.00 1.01 -2.00
C LEU A 339 21.47 1.42 -2.20
N ALA A 340 22.43 0.61 -1.75
CA ALA A 340 23.85 0.87 -1.99
C ALA A 340 24.18 0.89 -3.49
N ARG A 341 23.62 -0.04 -4.27
CA ARG A 341 23.80 -0.07 -5.74
C ARG A 341 23.14 1.11 -6.44
N LEU A 342 21.94 1.51 -6.03
CA LEU A 342 21.24 2.68 -6.56
C LEU A 342 21.99 3.97 -6.24
N ARG A 343 22.56 4.11 -5.03
CA ARG A 343 23.46 5.23 -4.68
C ARG A 343 24.71 5.24 -5.56
N GLY A 344 25.31 4.09 -5.84
CA GLY A 344 26.42 4.01 -6.80
C GLY A 344 26.02 4.41 -8.24
N LEU A 345 24.75 4.21 -8.64
CA LEU A 345 24.23 4.78 -9.90
C LEU A 345 24.08 6.29 -9.80
N LYS A 346 23.58 6.81 -8.67
CA LYS A 346 23.55 8.25 -8.39
C LYS A 346 24.95 8.84 -8.50
N ASP A 347 25.98 8.26 -7.90
CA ASP A 347 27.35 8.81 -8.01
C ASP A 347 27.86 8.87 -9.47
N ARG A 348 27.43 7.93 -10.31
CA ARG A 348 27.86 7.83 -11.71
C ARG A 348 27.09 8.73 -12.68
N TYR A 349 25.79 8.92 -12.45
CA TYR A 349 24.88 9.53 -13.43
C TYR A 349 24.27 10.83 -12.89
N PRO A 350 24.74 12.02 -13.33
CA PRO A 350 24.38 13.31 -12.71
C PRO A 350 22.89 13.62 -12.70
N PHE A 351 22.13 13.07 -13.66
CA PHE A 351 20.68 13.25 -13.75
C PHE A 351 19.88 12.45 -12.71
N ILE A 352 20.50 11.60 -11.88
CA ILE A 352 19.83 10.98 -10.72
C ILE A 352 19.99 11.93 -9.52
N GLY A 353 18.91 12.54 -9.06
CA GLY A 353 18.92 13.53 -7.98
C GLY A 353 18.82 12.91 -6.60
N ASP A 354 17.93 11.92 -6.44
CA ASP A 354 17.66 11.29 -5.16
C ASP A 354 17.55 9.76 -5.25
N VAL A 355 17.89 9.08 -4.17
CA VAL A 355 17.75 7.63 -3.98
C VAL A 355 17.26 7.39 -2.55
N ARG A 356 16.10 6.75 -2.44
CA ARG A 356 15.38 6.59 -1.17
C ARG A 356 14.64 5.26 -1.10
N GLY A 357 14.23 4.90 0.11
CA GLY A 357 13.44 3.70 0.37
C GLY A 357 13.83 2.98 1.64
N LYS A 358 13.14 1.88 1.91
CA LYS A 358 13.41 0.97 3.03
C LYS A 358 13.02 -0.47 2.63
N GLY A 359 13.85 -1.45 2.99
CA GLY A 359 13.73 -2.81 2.48
C GLY A 359 13.73 -2.84 0.96
N LEU A 360 12.87 -3.67 0.35
CA LEU A 360 12.74 -3.78 -1.10
C LEU A 360 11.66 -2.86 -1.68
N LEU A 361 11.32 -1.77 -0.99
CA LEU A 361 10.58 -0.63 -1.55
C LEU A 361 11.55 0.53 -1.71
N THR A 362 12.07 0.70 -2.92
CA THR A 362 13.11 1.68 -3.23
C THR A 362 12.76 2.48 -4.48
N ALA A 363 13.24 3.71 -4.55
CA ALA A 363 13.09 4.57 -5.71
C ALA A 363 14.36 5.39 -5.94
N PHE A 364 14.46 5.91 -7.16
CA PHE A 364 15.42 6.95 -7.52
C PHE A 364 14.72 7.95 -8.44
N GLU A 365 15.16 9.20 -8.39
CA GLU A 365 14.49 10.31 -9.04
C GLU A 365 15.40 11.02 -10.03
N PHE A 366 14.82 11.47 -11.15
CA PHE A 366 15.56 12.18 -12.19
C PHE A 366 15.41 13.70 -12.07
N VAL A 367 16.51 14.42 -12.21
CA VAL A 367 16.58 15.89 -12.14
C VAL A 367 17.49 16.44 -13.25
N SER A 368 17.27 17.68 -13.67
CA SER A 368 18.21 18.43 -14.52
C SER A 368 19.41 18.92 -13.73
N ASP A 369 19.21 19.26 -12.46
CA ASP A 369 20.22 19.82 -11.58
C ASP A 369 20.05 19.28 -10.14
N ARG A 370 21.14 18.82 -9.52
CA ARG A 370 21.12 18.15 -8.20
C ARG A 370 21.02 19.10 -7.02
N ASP A 371 21.53 20.32 -7.18
CA ASP A 371 21.59 21.27 -6.08
C ASP A 371 20.22 21.91 -5.89
N THR A 372 19.59 22.26 -7.01
CA THR A 372 18.25 22.85 -7.06
C THR A 372 17.14 21.79 -7.06
N MET A 373 17.44 20.54 -7.43
CA MET A 373 16.46 19.47 -7.68
C MET A 373 15.44 19.85 -8.76
N GLU A 374 15.83 20.70 -9.72
CA GLU A 374 14.98 21.06 -10.85
C GLU A 374 14.60 19.80 -11.65
N PRO A 375 13.30 19.59 -11.98
CA PRO A 375 12.89 18.43 -12.76
C PRO A 375 13.45 18.44 -14.19
N LEU A 376 13.69 17.25 -14.74
CA LEU A 376 14.03 17.13 -16.17
C LEU A 376 12.93 17.73 -17.07
N PRO A 377 13.29 18.31 -18.23
CA PRO A 377 12.32 18.83 -19.18
C PRO A 377 11.26 17.80 -19.59
N VAL A 378 10.00 18.21 -19.52
CA VAL A 378 8.81 17.36 -19.75
C VAL A 378 8.88 16.61 -21.09
N GLY A 379 9.32 17.30 -22.14
CA GLY A 379 9.42 16.74 -23.50
C GLY A 379 10.39 15.56 -23.63
N LEU A 380 11.32 15.36 -22.69
CA LEU A 380 12.22 14.21 -22.69
C LEU A 380 11.50 12.89 -22.35
N ASN A 381 10.37 12.97 -21.64
CA ASN A 381 9.63 11.82 -21.16
C ASN A 381 10.52 10.75 -20.47
N ALA A 382 11.51 11.22 -19.69
CA ALA A 382 12.63 10.39 -19.23
C ALA A 382 12.18 9.15 -18.43
N HIS A 383 11.19 9.32 -17.53
CA HIS A 383 10.63 8.24 -16.72
C HIS A 383 10.08 7.07 -17.57
N SER A 384 9.34 7.38 -18.65
CA SER A 384 8.80 6.36 -19.55
C SER A 384 9.90 5.77 -20.44
N ARG A 385 10.81 6.61 -20.95
CA ARG A 385 11.92 6.16 -21.80
C ARG A 385 12.81 5.14 -21.10
N VAL A 386 13.11 5.35 -19.82
CA VAL A 386 13.91 4.39 -19.03
C VAL A 386 13.17 3.08 -18.82
N VAL A 387 11.86 3.12 -18.56
CA VAL A 387 11.02 1.90 -18.45
C VAL A 387 11.05 1.10 -19.75
N GLU A 388 10.87 1.75 -20.91
CA GLU A 388 10.92 1.04 -22.20
C GLU A 388 12.31 0.45 -22.49
N LEU A 389 13.38 1.21 -22.22
CA LEU A 389 14.75 0.72 -22.41
C LEU A 389 15.06 -0.47 -21.49
N ALA A 390 14.58 -0.46 -20.24
CA ALA A 390 14.70 -1.59 -19.32
C ALA A 390 13.90 -2.79 -19.84
N TYR A 391 12.66 -2.56 -20.28
CA TYR A 391 11.77 -3.59 -20.79
C TYR A 391 12.32 -4.28 -22.06
N GLU A 392 12.88 -3.51 -22.98
CA GLU A 392 13.59 -4.01 -24.16
C GLU A 392 14.75 -4.95 -23.78
N ARG A 393 15.44 -4.65 -22.67
CA ARG A 393 16.55 -5.43 -22.12
C ARG A 393 16.13 -6.56 -21.18
N GLY A 394 14.83 -6.77 -21.00
CA GLY A 394 14.30 -7.85 -20.17
C GLY A 394 14.24 -7.51 -18.68
N LEU A 395 14.13 -6.24 -18.30
CA LEU A 395 13.85 -5.80 -16.93
C LEU A 395 12.56 -4.99 -16.90
N ILE A 396 11.60 -5.41 -16.09
CA ILE A 396 10.38 -4.64 -15.82
C ILE A 396 10.68 -3.69 -14.66
N THR A 397 10.47 -2.40 -14.88
CA THR A 397 10.50 -1.35 -13.85
C THR A 397 9.21 -0.53 -13.90
N TYR A 398 8.89 0.13 -12.78
CA TYR A 398 7.72 0.99 -12.66
C TYR A 398 8.23 2.41 -12.53
N SER A 399 7.58 3.35 -13.21
CA SER A 399 7.91 4.76 -13.08
C SER A 399 6.65 5.58 -12.99
N ARG A 400 6.82 6.76 -12.41
CA ARG A 400 5.81 7.80 -12.39
C ARG A 400 6.52 9.12 -12.63
N ARG A 401 5.77 10.07 -13.18
CA ARG A 401 6.15 11.46 -13.19
C ARG A 401 5.69 12.10 -11.87
N THR A 402 6.65 12.49 -11.03
CA THR A 402 6.41 13.26 -9.81
C THR A 402 6.22 14.73 -10.11
#